data_AF-A0A3M4JKA7-F1
#
_entry.id   AF-A0A3M4JKA7-F1
#
_cell.length_a   1.000
_cell.length_b   1.000
_cell.length_c   1.000
_cell.angle_alpha   90.00
_cell.angle_beta   90.00
_cell.angle_gamma   90.00
#
_symmetry.space_group_name_H-M   'P 1'
#
loop_
_entity.id
_entity.type
_entity.pdbx_description
1 polymer ?
#
loop_
_entity_poly.entity_id
_entity_poly.type
_entity_poly.pdbx_seq_one_letter_code
_entity_poly.pdbx_strand_id
1 'polypeptide(L)'
;MDKLPDKLPFDATKLFEALTYQLVVALEYCHKLKKGKRLWVEVFGDVTLEDDAQIEVKLYADALRDGHQNIWNTLNNWLNKAFDHTAYQSLILVTNQEYSPKSTLTDWNSCDAAEKHALLTAIYDGAEQRFAASKAKEPSETLELLRSVMAPALKDDLLEVLERAVFITGSPSLKAKLDS
;
A
#
# COMPACT_ATOMS: atom_id res chain seq x y z
N MET A 1 35.59 -5.82 -26.93
CA MET A 1 34.42 -5.73 -26.04
C MET A 1 33.46 -4.78 -26.70
N ASP A 2 32.44 -5.32 -27.37
CA ASP A 2 31.41 -4.49 -27.98
C ASP A 2 30.69 -3.74 -26.87
N LYS A 3 30.65 -2.41 -26.98
CA LYS A 3 29.78 -1.58 -26.17
C LYS A 3 28.36 -2.04 -26.47
N LEU A 4 27.67 -2.59 -25.47
CA LEU A 4 26.23 -2.75 -25.53
C LEU A 4 25.63 -1.38 -25.91
N PRO A 5 24.67 -1.33 -26.85
CA PRO A 5 24.09 -0.07 -27.29
C PRO A 5 23.47 0.67 -26.10
N ASP A 6 23.54 2.00 -26.15
CA ASP A 6 22.92 2.86 -25.15
C ASP A 6 21.44 2.50 -24.99
N LYS A 7 20.98 2.37 -23.74
CA LYS A 7 19.60 1.99 -23.43
C LYS A 7 18.65 2.98 -24.09
N LEU A 8 17.71 2.49 -24.91
CA LEU A 8 16.69 3.33 -25.54
C LEU A 8 15.89 4.08 -24.45
N PRO A 9 15.37 5.30 -24.74
CA PRO A 9 14.72 6.14 -23.74
C PRO A 9 13.39 5.57 -23.21
N PHE A 10 12.88 4.50 -23.83
CA PHE A 10 11.69 3.79 -23.40
C PHE A 10 12.09 2.55 -22.59
N ASP A 11 11.97 2.66 -21.27
CA ASP A 11 12.31 1.58 -20.32
C ASP A 11 11.09 1.19 -19.49
N ALA A 12 10.41 0.12 -19.93
CA ALA A 12 9.25 -0.43 -19.22
C ALA A 12 9.65 -1.49 -18.17
N THR A 13 10.95 -1.68 -17.90
CA THR A 13 11.44 -2.79 -17.05
C THR A 13 10.78 -2.79 -15.67
N LYS A 14 10.73 -1.63 -15.00
CA LYS A 14 10.13 -1.53 -13.65
C LYS A 14 8.62 -1.83 -13.66
N LEU A 15 7.91 -1.39 -14.69
CA LEU A 15 6.49 -1.68 -14.83
C LEU A 15 6.28 -3.18 -15.06
N PHE A 16 7.06 -3.79 -15.95
CA PHE A 16 6.98 -5.22 -16.22
C PHE A 16 7.32 -6.06 -14.98
N GLU A 17 8.33 -5.69 -14.21
CA GLU A 17 8.69 -6.33 -12.94
C GLU A 17 7.55 -6.21 -11.92
N ALA A 18 6.97 -5.01 -11.76
CA ALA A 18 5.85 -4.79 -10.84
C ALA A 18 4.61 -5.62 -11.23
N LEU A 19 4.23 -5.63 -12.51
CA LEU A 19 3.12 -6.44 -13.02
C LEU A 19 3.40 -7.94 -12.86
N THR A 20 4.62 -8.39 -13.13
CA THR A 20 4.99 -9.79 -12.91
C THR A 20 4.87 -10.16 -11.43
N TYR A 21 5.33 -9.28 -10.54
CA TYR A 21 5.20 -9.49 -9.09
C TYR A 21 3.74 -9.59 -8.65
N GLN A 22 2.87 -8.71 -9.15
CA GLN A 22 1.43 -8.76 -8.89
C GLN A 22 0.80 -10.06 -9.40
N LEU A 23 1.16 -10.53 -10.60
CA LEU A 23 0.67 -11.81 -11.13
C LEU A 23 1.12 -13.00 -10.27
N VAL A 24 2.35 -13.00 -9.78
CA VAL A 24 2.83 -14.04 -8.87
C VAL A 24 2.05 -14.02 -7.55
N VAL A 25 1.82 -12.84 -6.95
CA VAL A 25 0.98 -12.70 -5.76
C VAL A 25 -0.45 -13.17 -6.04
N ALA A 26 -1.04 -12.83 -7.19
CA ALA A 26 -2.35 -13.30 -7.59
C ALA A 26 -2.41 -14.84 -7.66
N LEU A 27 -1.39 -15.48 -8.24
CA LEU A 27 -1.27 -16.94 -8.27
C LEU A 27 -1.17 -17.55 -6.86
N GLU A 28 -0.42 -16.95 -5.94
CA GLU A 28 -0.35 -17.39 -4.54
C GLU A 28 -1.73 -17.35 -3.87
N TYR A 29 -2.55 -16.34 -4.16
CA TYR A 29 -3.92 -16.24 -3.67
C TYR A 29 -4.91 -17.16 -4.40
N CYS A 30 -4.69 -17.48 -5.68
CA CYS A 30 -5.48 -18.49 -6.40
C CYS A 30 -5.46 -19.85 -5.66
N HIS A 31 -4.31 -20.23 -5.09
CA HIS A 31 -4.19 -21.47 -4.32
C HIS A 31 -4.98 -21.47 -3.00
N LYS A 32 -5.36 -20.28 -2.51
CA LYS A 32 -6.17 -20.09 -1.29
C LYS A 32 -7.66 -19.91 -1.59
N LEU A 33 -8.03 -19.83 -2.87
CA LEU A 33 -9.38 -19.51 -3.30
C LEU A 33 -10.35 -20.65 -2.94
N LYS A 34 -11.45 -20.30 -2.27
CA LYS A 34 -12.51 -21.27 -1.94
C LYS A 34 -13.19 -21.76 -3.21
N LYS A 35 -13.62 -23.02 -3.23
CA LYS A 35 -14.33 -23.61 -4.37
C LYS A 35 -15.53 -22.74 -4.77
N GLY A 36 -15.60 -22.36 -6.05
CA GLY A 36 -16.71 -21.58 -6.61
C GLY A 36 -16.58 -20.07 -6.42
N LYS A 37 -15.55 -19.58 -5.73
CA LYS A 37 -15.22 -18.15 -5.65
C LYS A 37 -14.35 -17.72 -6.82
N ARG A 38 -14.35 -16.42 -7.10
CA ARG A 38 -13.56 -15.78 -8.16
C ARG A 38 -12.42 -14.94 -7.61
N LEU A 39 -11.35 -14.88 -8.38
CA LEU A 39 -10.26 -13.92 -8.22
C LEU A 39 -10.24 -13.03 -9.45
N TRP A 40 -10.09 -11.71 -9.25
CA TRP A 40 -9.86 -10.75 -10.31
C TRP A 40 -8.51 -10.09 -10.17
N VAL A 41 -7.92 -9.74 -11.32
CA VAL A 41 -6.69 -8.97 -11.43
C VAL A 41 -7.02 -7.76 -12.30
N GLU A 42 -6.71 -6.54 -11.84
CA GLU A 42 -6.96 -5.27 -12.56
C GLU A 42 -8.44 -4.96 -12.87
N VAL A 43 -9.38 -5.53 -12.10
CA VAL A 43 -10.83 -5.22 -12.26
C VAL A 43 -11.36 -4.33 -11.14
N PHE A 44 -11.07 -4.70 -9.88
CA PHE A 44 -11.52 -3.97 -8.69
C PHE A 44 -10.33 -3.48 -7.83
N GLY A 45 -9.16 -3.36 -8.46
CA GLY A 45 -7.84 -3.12 -7.84
C GLY A 45 -6.81 -4.14 -8.34
N ASP A 46 -5.64 -4.17 -7.70
CA ASP A 46 -4.52 -5.02 -8.13
C ASP A 46 -4.90 -6.52 -8.14
N VAL A 47 -5.35 -7.04 -6.99
CA VAL A 47 -5.87 -8.41 -6.84
C VAL A 47 -7.10 -8.41 -5.92
N THR A 48 -8.17 -9.10 -6.31
CA THR A 48 -9.44 -9.12 -5.54
C THR A 48 -10.00 -10.52 -5.42
N LEU A 49 -10.37 -10.90 -4.20
CA LEU A 49 -11.06 -12.15 -3.87
C LEU A 49 -12.53 -11.86 -3.56
N GLU A 50 -13.42 -12.57 -4.24
CA GLU A 50 -14.87 -12.36 -4.15
C GLU A 50 -15.45 -12.47 -2.73
N ASP A 51 -16.01 -11.34 -2.26
CA ASP A 51 -16.59 -11.13 -0.93
C ASP A 51 -15.64 -11.43 0.24
N ASP A 52 -14.32 -11.35 0.00
CA ASP A 52 -13.28 -11.73 0.97
C ASP A 52 -12.28 -10.60 1.16
N ALA A 53 -11.42 -10.33 0.18
CA ALA A 53 -10.35 -9.35 0.34
C ALA A 53 -10.04 -8.58 -0.95
N GLN A 54 -9.67 -7.31 -0.80
CA GLN A 54 -8.90 -6.60 -1.82
C GLN A 54 -7.44 -6.54 -1.38
N ILE A 55 -6.53 -6.81 -2.31
CA ILE A 55 -5.10 -6.85 -2.07
C ILE A 55 -4.42 -5.85 -3.00
N GLU A 56 -3.83 -4.82 -2.41
CA GLU A 56 -2.94 -3.85 -3.06
C GLU A 56 -1.51 -4.41 -3.07
N VAL A 57 -0.88 -4.52 -4.24
CA VAL A 57 0.43 -5.16 -4.42
C VAL A 57 1.48 -4.15 -4.82
N LYS A 58 2.59 -4.09 -4.08
CA LYS A 58 3.57 -3.01 -4.19
C LYS A 58 5.01 -3.53 -4.14
N LEU A 59 5.74 -3.35 -5.24
CA LEU A 59 7.16 -3.70 -5.38
C LEU A 59 8.03 -2.45 -5.31
N TYR A 60 8.81 -2.31 -4.23
CA TYR A 60 9.66 -1.15 -3.94
C TYR A 60 11.06 -1.56 -3.49
N ALA A 61 12.05 -0.70 -3.69
CA ALA A 61 13.45 -0.99 -3.37
C ALA A 61 13.87 -0.52 -1.96
N ASP A 62 13.18 0.46 -1.39
CA ASP A 62 13.53 1.08 -0.11
C ASP A 62 12.66 0.59 1.05
N ALA A 63 12.96 1.03 2.27
CA ALA A 63 12.26 0.60 3.47
C ALA A 63 10.93 1.36 3.68
N LEU A 64 9.95 0.67 4.25
CA LEU A 64 8.63 1.22 4.58
C LEU A 64 8.73 2.10 5.84
N ARG A 65 8.75 3.41 5.65
CA ARG A 65 8.74 4.41 6.73
C ARG A 65 7.31 4.91 6.96
N ASP A 66 7.05 5.49 8.12
CA ASP A 66 5.73 6.02 8.50
C ASP A 66 5.11 6.96 7.45
N GLY A 67 5.90 7.89 6.91
CA GLY A 67 5.45 8.83 5.87
C GLY A 67 5.60 8.31 4.43
N HIS A 68 5.89 7.02 4.24
CA HIS A 68 6.16 6.49 2.90
C HIS A 68 4.87 6.47 2.07
N GLN A 69 4.95 7.00 0.84
CA GLN A 69 3.78 7.16 -0.05
C GLN A 69 3.02 5.86 -0.29
N ASN A 70 3.68 4.70 -0.19
CA ASN A 70 3.06 3.40 -0.39
C ASN A 70 1.89 3.15 0.59
N ILE A 71 2.07 3.47 1.87
CA ILE A 71 1.00 3.34 2.89
C ILE A 71 -0.13 4.32 2.57
N TRP A 72 0.22 5.60 2.40
CA TRP A 72 -0.77 6.67 2.31
C TRP A 72 -1.56 6.67 0.99
N ASN A 73 -0.92 6.29 -0.13
CA ASN A 73 -1.64 6.10 -1.40
C ASN A 73 -2.59 4.91 -1.32
N THR A 74 -2.18 3.83 -0.66
CA THR A 74 -3.04 2.65 -0.46
C THR A 74 -4.28 3.01 0.36
N LEU A 75 -4.09 3.69 1.50
CA LEU A 75 -5.22 4.17 2.32
C LEU A 75 -6.11 5.15 1.54
N ASN A 76 -5.51 6.08 0.79
CA ASN A 76 -6.26 7.04 -0.03
C ASN A 76 -7.07 6.35 -1.15
N ASN A 77 -6.53 5.29 -1.76
CA ASN A 77 -7.24 4.50 -2.76
C ASN A 77 -8.44 3.78 -2.14
N TRP A 78 -8.28 3.20 -0.95
CA TRP A 78 -9.38 2.56 -0.22
C TRP A 78 -10.45 3.53 0.27
N LEU A 79 -10.12 4.81 0.45
CA LEU A 79 -11.07 5.87 0.79
C LEU A 79 -11.74 6.52 -0.44
N ASN A 80 -11.39 6.08 -1.64
CA ASN A 80 -12.00 6.63 -2.84
C ASN A 80 -13.48 6.25 -2.89
N LYS A 81 -14.37 7.23 -3.10
CA LYS A 81 -15.83 7.00 -3.16
C LYS A 81 -16.28 6.02 -4.25
N ALA A 82 -15.47 5.80 -5.28
CA ALA A 82 -15.75 4.81 -6.32
C ALA A 82 -15.34 3.38 -5.91
N PHE A 83 -14.61 3.24 -4.81
CA PHE A 83 -14.21 1.97 -4.23
C PHE A 83 -15.08 1.68 -3.00
N ASP A 84 -15.90 0.64 -3.08
CA ASP A 84 -16.70 0.19 -1.95
C ASP A 84 -15.84 -0.68 -1.01
N HIS A 85 -15.19 -0.04 -0.04
CA HIS A 85 -14.36 -0.75 0.95
C HIS A 85 -15.17 -1.70 1.84
N THR A 86 -16.48 -1.49 1.95
CA THR A 86 -17.36 -2.29 2.81
C THR A 86 -17.69 -3.66 2.20
N ALA A 87 -17.48 -3.83 0.89
CA ALA A 87 -17.66 -5.09 0.18
C ALA A 87 -16.63 -6.18 0.55
N TYR A 88 -15.57 -5.82 1.29
CA TYR A 88 -14.47 -6.71 1.63
C TYR A 88 -14.35 -6.92 3.15
N GLN A 89 -13.99 -8.14 3.55
CA GLN A 89 -13.67 -8.48 4.94
C GLN A 89 -12.25 -8.01 5.31
N SER A 90 -11.35 -7.86 4.34
CA SER A 90 -9.99 -7.40 4.55
C SER A 90 -9.48 -6.54 3.39
N LEU A 91 -8.68 -5.54 3.73
CA LEU A 91 -7.97 -4.66 2.79
C LEU A 91 -6.48 -4.84 3.05
N ILE A 92 -5.75 -5.44 2.10
CA ILE A 92 -4.42 -5.97 2.36
C ILE A 92 -3.40 -5.23 1.51
N LEU A 93 -2.41 -4.59 2.14
CA LEU A 93 -1.21 -4.15 1.46
C LEU A 93 -0.18 -5.28 1.48
N VAL A 94 0.19 -5.82 0.31
CA VAL A 94 1.31 -6.74 0.16
C VAL A 94 2.49 -6.00 -0.43
N THR A 95 3.59 -5.96 0.30
CA THR A 95 4.83 -5.34 -0.19
C THR A 95 6.08 -6.11 0.21
N ASN A 96 7.11 -6.01 -0.64
CA ASN A 96 8.44 -6.54 -0.34
C ASN A 96 9.26 -5.63 0.57
N GLN A 97 8.77 -4.43 0.87
CA GLN A 97 9.45 -3.52 1.80
C GLN A 97 9.36 -4.09 3.22
N GLU A 98 10.47 -4.02 3.96
CA GLU A 98 10.46 -4.16 5.41
C GLU A 98 10.18 -2.81 6.05
N TYR A 99 9.59 -2.81 7.25
CA TYR A 99 9.53 -1.59 8.04
C TYR A 99 10.93 -1.04 8.30
N SER A 100 11.08 0.28 8.21
CA SER A 100 12.30 0.90 8.67
C SER A 100 12.47 0.69 10.19
N PRO A 101 13.70 0.63 10.73
CA PRO A 101 13.92 0.41 12.17
C PRO A 101 13.31 1.47 13.10
N LYS A 102 12.87 2.60 12.55
CA LYS A 102 12.24 3.70 13.28
C LYS A 102 10.73 3.83 12.98
N SER A 103 10.18 2.89 12.21
CA SER A 103 8.76 2.88 11.88
C SER A 103 7.95 2.70 13.16
N THR A 104 6.92 3.52 13.36
CA THR A 104 5.97 3.36 14.45
C THR A 104 4.86 2.36 14.09
N LEU A 105 4.82 1.91 12.84
CA LEU A 105 3.79 1.03 12.29
C LEU A 105 4.14 -0.47 12.39
N THR A 106 5.21 -0.85 13.10
CA THR A 106 5.69 -2.25 13.14
C THR A 106 4.66 -3.23 13.71
N ASP A 107 3.83 -2.78 14.64
CA ASP A 107 2.79 -3.59 15.29
C ASP A 107 1.39 -3.38 14.67
N TRP A 108 1.31 -2.78 13.47
CA TRP A 108 0.04 -2.40 12.81
C TRP A 108 -1.04 -3.48 12.83
N ASN A 109 -0.69 -4.73 12.52
CA ASN A 109 -1.65 -5.84 12.42
C ASN A 109 -2.19 -6.31 13.78
N SER A 110 -1.53 -5.91 14.88
CA SER A 110 -1.99 -6.21 16.25
C SER A 110 -2.88 -5.09 16.81
N CYS A 111 -2.91 -3.93 16.15
CA CYS A 111 -3.69 -2.78 16.57
C CYS A 111 -5.16 -2.87 16.13
N ASP A 112 -6.06 -2.36 16.95
CA ASP A 112 -7.44 -2.09 16.53
C ASP A 112 -7.54 -0.81 15.66
N ALA A 113 -8.75 -0.52 15.16
CA ALA A 113 -8.97 0.64 14.30
C ALA A 113 -8.66 1.98 14.98
N ALA A 114 -8.94 2.10 16.29
CA ALA A 114 -8.71 3.33 17.04
C ALA A 114 -7.21 3.54 17.31
N GLU A 115 -6.48 2.48 17.64
CA GLU A 115 -5.03 2.48 17.79
C GLU A 115 -4.33 2.81 16.47
N LYS A 116 -4.76 2.20 15.35
CA LYS A 116 -4.27 2.54 14.00
C LYS A 116 -4.53 4.02 13.66
N HIS A 117 -5.73 4.51 13.94
CA HIS A 117 -6.08 5.92 13.72
C HIS A 117 -5.20 6.85 14.57
N ALA A 118 -4.92 6.49 15.83
CA ALA A 118 -4.03 7.25 16.69
C ALA A 118 -2.58 7.30 16.16
N LEU A 119 -2.06 6.18 15.65
CA LEU A 119 -0.75 6.13 14.99
C LEU A 119 -0.70 7.05 13.77
N LEU A 120 -1.69 6.96 12.88
CA LEU A 120 -1.76 7.83 11.69
C LEU A 120 -1.89 9.31 12.08
N THR A 121 -2.68 9.62 13.11
CA THR A 121 -2.83 10.99 13.63
C THR A 121 -1.48 11.53 14.14
N ALA A 122 -0.72 10.75 14.89
CA ALA A 122 0.60 11.16 15.38
C ALA A 122 1.59 11.43 14.23
N ILE A 123 1.57 10.60 13.18
CA ILE A 123 2.41 10.78 11.99
C ILE A 123 2.01 12.07 11.24
N TYR A 124 0.70 12.28 11.08
CA TYR A 124 0.12 13.47 10.46
C TYR A 124 0.46 14.75 11.21
N ASP A 125 0.18 14.81 12.51
CA ASP A 125 0.49 15.97 13.35
C ASP A 125 1.98 16.30 13.34
N GLY A 126 2.84 15.28 13.40
CA GLY A 126 4.28 15.45 13.28
C GLY A 126 4.70 16.04 11.92
N ALA A 127 4.01 15.67 10.83
CA ALA A 127 4.27 16.22 9.51
C ALA A 127 3.80 17.69 9.39
N GLU A 128 2.62 18.01 9.92
CA GLU A 128 2.10 19.38 9.98
C GLU A 128 3.01 20.29 10.81
N GLN A 129 3.45 19.83 11.99
CA GLN A 129 4.38 20.59 12.84
C GLN A 129 5.70 20.87 12.13
N ARG A 130 6.27 19.88 11.42
CA ARG A 130 7.49 20.07 10.62
C ARG A 130 7.29 21.08 9.51
N PHE A 131 6.13 21.05 8.84
CA PHE A 131 5.82 22.01 7.78
C PHE A 131 5.63 23.42 8.33
N ALA A 132 4.88 23.59 9.42
CA ALA A 132 4.65 24.88 10.08
C ALA A 132 5.96 25.49 10.63
N ALA A 133 6.88 24.66 11.11
CA ALA A 133 8.22 25.10 11.55
C ALA A 133 9.18 25.35 10.37
N SER A 134 8.84 24.89 9.17
CA SER A 134 9.66 25.11 7.98
C SER A 134 9.45 26.51 7.40
N LYS A 135 10.38 26.96 6.56
CA LYS A 135 10.22 28.18 5.74
C LYS A 135 9.54 27.91 4.40
N ALA A 136 9.04 26.69 4.18
CA ALA A 136 8.40 26.31 2.92
C ALA A 136 7.06 27.03 2.80
N LYS A 137 6.72 27.46 1.58
CA LYS A 137 5.43 28.10 1.28
C LYS A 137 4.34 27.08 0.96
N GLU A 138 4.73 25.99 0.32
CA GLU A 138 3.83 24.93 -0.13
C GLU A 138 4.16 23.62 0.61
N PRO A 139 3.13 22.82 0.96
CA PRO A 139 3.33 21.49 1.53
C PRO A 139 4.06 20.56 0.54
N SER A 140 4.70 19.52 1.05
CA SER A 140 5.19 18.44 0.19
C SER A 140 4.05 17.58 -0.31
N GLU A 141 4.23 16.88 -1.43
CA GLU A 141 3.27 15.89 -1.95
C GLU A 141 2.88 14.86 -0.87
N THR A 142 3.85 14.41 -0.06
CA THR A 142 3.58 13.54 1.09
C THR A 142 2.60 14.19 2.07
N LEU A 143 2.81 15.46 2.46
CA LEU A 143 1.91 16.11 3.42
C LEU A 143 0.51 16.34 2.81
N GLU A 144 0.41 16.67 1.53
CA GLU A 144 -0.88 16.79 0.85
C GLU A 144 -1.66 15.47 0.84
N LEU A 145 -0.96 14.36 0.62
CA LEU A 145 -1.54 13.03 0.67
C LEU A 145 -2.00 12.67 2.09
N LEU A 146 -1.19 12.96 3.11
CA LEU A 146 -1.58 12.76 4.52
C LEU A 146 -2.83 13.59 4.86
N ARG A 147 -2.90 14.86 4.44
CA ARG A 147 -4.08 15.73 4.63
C ARG A 147 -5.33 15.14 3.95
N SER A 148 -5.16 14.53 2.79
CA SER A 148 -6.26 13.92 2.04
C SER A 148 -6.82 12.71 2.78
N VAL A 149 -5.96 11.84 3.30
CA VAL A 149 -6.37 10.65 4.10
C VAL A 149 -6.97 11.07 5.45
N MET A 150 -6.37 12.05 6.13
CA MET A 150 -6.78 12.50 7.47
C MET A 150 -7.89 13.57 7.44
N ALA A 151 -8.54 13.78 6.29
CA ALA A 151 -9.58 14.79 6.16
C ALA A 151 -10.75 14.48 7.13
N PRO A 152 -11.23 15.46 7.93
CA PRO A 152 -12.27 15.21 8.93
C PRO A 152 -13.56 14.60 8.37
N ALA A 153 -13.90 14.94 7.12
CA ALA A 153 -15.06 14.40 6.41
C ALA A 153 -14.95 12.91 6.06
N LEU A 154 -13.75 12.32 6.09
CA LEU A 154 -13.50 10.90 5.81
C LEU A 154 -13.27 10.08 7.08
N LYS A 155 -13.42 10.68 8.27
CA LYS A 155 -13.03 10.02 9.52
C LYS A 155 -13.73 8.68 9.75
N ASP A 156 -15.03 8.62 9.48
CA ASP A 156 -15.81 7.40 9.70
C ASP A 156 -15.40 6.31 8.68
N ASP A 157 -15.32 6.67 7.39
CA ASP A 157 -14.82 5.78 6.33
C ASP A 157 -13.38 5.29 6.64
N LEU A 158 -12.52 6.17 7.14
CA LEU A 158 -11.16 5.83 7.55
C LEU A 158 -11.17 4.81 8.68
N LEU A 159 -11.99 4.96 9.72
CA LEU A 159 -12.06 3.97 10.79
C LEU A 159 -12.51 2.60 10.27
N GLU A 160 -13.46 2.55 9.34
CA GLU A 160 -13.90 1.31 8.69
C GLU A 160 -12.79 0.67 7.84
N VAL A 161 -12.06 1.47 7.07
CA VAL A 161 -10.89 1.01 6.31
C VAL A 161 -9.82 0.46 7.25
N LEU A 162 -9.52 1.17 8.35
CA LEU A 162 -8.49 0.79 9.32
C LEU A 162 -8.82 -0.50 10.08
N GLU A 163 -10.09 -0.75 10.35
CA GLU A 163 -10.57 -2.01 10.92
C GLU A 163 -10.21 -3.21 10.03
N ARG A 164 -10.28 -3.03 8.71
CA ARG A 164 -10.02 -4.07 7.70
C ARG A 164 -8.57 -4.12 7.20
N ALA A 165 -7.80 -3.06 7.46
CA ALA A 165 -6.47 -2.86 6.90
C ALA A 165 -5.41 -3.79 7.53
N VAL A 166 -4.76 -4.60 6.70
CA VAL A 166 -3.67 -5.51 7.07
C VAL A 166 -2.45 -5.24 6.20
N PHE A 167 -1.28 -5.09 6.81
CA PHE A 167 -0.02 -4.88 6.09
C PHE A 167 0.85 -6.14 6.14
N ILE A 168 1.07 -6.75 4.98
CA ILE A 168 2.00 -7.87 4.78
C ILE A 168 3.29 -7.28 4.20
N THR A 169 4.23 -6.98 5.09
CA THR A 169 5.57 -6.47 4.78
C THR A 169 6.58 -7.61 4.64
N GLY A 170 7.76 -7.33 4.09
CA GLY A 170 8.83 -8.33 3.96
C GLY A 170 8.49 -9.50 3.04
N SER A 171 7.49 -9.35 2.17
CA SER A 171 7.17 -10.36 1.18
C SER A 171 8.40 -10.62 0.29
N PRO A 172 8.72 -11.88 -0.07
CA PRO A 172 9.91 -12.17 -0.86
C PRO A 172 9.97 -11.31 -2.14
N SER A 173 11.18 -10.92 -2.54
CA SER A 173 11.39 -10.19 -3.80
C SER A 173 10.88 -10.99 -4.99
N LEU A 174 10.62 -10.33 -6.13
CA LEU A 174 10.20 -11.02 -7.36
C LEU A 174 11.12 -12.19 -7.71
N LYS A 175 12.45 -11.97 -7.67
CA LYS A 175 13.42 -13.02 -7.94
C LYS A 175 13.26 -14.21 -6.99
N ALA A 176 13.15 -13.94 -5.68
CA ALA A 176 13.00 -15.00 -4.69
C ALA A 176 11.70 -15.80 -4.85
N LYS A 177 10.59 -15.15 -5.28
CA LYS A 177 9.32 -15.85 -5.57
C LYS A 177 9.35 -16.69 -6.84
N LEU A 178 10.19 -16.34 -7.82
CA LEU A 178 10.35 -17.11 -9.06
C LEU A 178 11.26 -18.33 -8.87
N ASP A 179 12.14 -18.28 -7.86
CA ASP A 179 13.08 -19.36 -7.53
C ASP A 179 12.50 -20.40 -6.54
N SER A 180 11.28 -20.19 -6.02
CA SER A 180 10.60 -21.06 -5.03
C SER A 180 9.68 -22.09 -5.65
#